data_AF-A0AAW1MSK9-F1
#
_entry.id   AF-A0AAW1MSK9-F1
#
_cell.length_a   1.000
_cell.length_b   1.000
_cell.length_c   1.000
_cell.angle_alpha   90.00
_cell.angle_beta   90.00
_cell.angle_gamma   90.00
#
_symmetry.space_group_name_H-M   'P 1'
#
loop_
_entity.id
_entity.type
_entity.pdbx_description
1 polymer ?
#
loop_
_entity_poly.entity_id
_entity_poly.type
_entity_poly.pdbx_seq_one_letter_code
_entity_poly.pdbx_strand_id
1 'polypeptide(L)'
;MEGMFNKIRNLDAYPKINEDFYSRTLSGGLITIVSSLVMILLFFSELRLYLHAVTETQLVVDTSRGETLRINFDVTFPALACSIVSIDAMDISGEQHLDVRHDIIKKRLDSHGNIIETRQDGLGGPKIEKPLQRHGGRLEHNETYCGSCYGAEEKDDDCCNNCEEVREAYRKKGWALSNPDMIDQCKREGFLQKIKEEEGEGCNIYGSLVVNKVAGNFHFAPGKSFHHAGVIVHDLMAFQKESFNITHKINRLAFGDYYPGVVNPLDGVQWTHDTPNGMYQYFLKVVPTVYTDLHGHTIRSNQFSVTEHFKSASAGQFSSLPGVFFYYDLSPIKVTFKEEHVSFLHFLTNVCAIVGGVFTVSGIVDSFIYHGQKAIKKKMEIGKFN
;
A
#
# COMPACT_ATOMS: atom_id res chain seq x y z
N MET A 1 2.92 -49.71 44.68
CA MET A 1 3.52 -49.35 43.38
C MET A 1 4.23 -50.52 42.69
N GLU A 2 4.90 -51.42 43.41
CA GLU A 2 5.64 -52.57 42.82
C GLU A 2 4.81 -53.54 41.97
N GLY A 3 3.55 -53.83 42.36
CA GLY A 3 2.67 -54.70 41.57
C GLY A 3 2.26 -54.13 40.21
N MET A 4 2.24 -52.80 40.08
CA MET A 4 1.93 -52.11 38.82
C MET A 4 3.16 -52.09 37.90
N PHE A 5 4.36 -51.86 38.47
CA PHE A 5 5.63 -51.96 37.75
C PHE A 5 5.88 -53.38 37.20
N ASN A 6 5.56 -54.43 37.94
CA ASN A 6 5.69 -55.81 37.46
C ASN A 6 4.69 -56.15 36.34
N LYS A 7 3.48 -55.58 36.34
CA LYS A 7 2.53 -55.71 35.22
C LYS A 7 2.97 -54.97 33.97
N ILE A 8 3.59 -53.80 34.12
CA ILE A 8 4.20 -53.03 33.01
C ILE A 8 5.39 -53.80 32.43
N ARG A 9 6.16 -54.50 33.26
CA ARG A 9 7.29 -55.33 32.80
C ARG A 9 6.88 -56.49 31.89
N ASN A 10 5.66 -56.99 32.04
CA ASN A 10 5.09 -58.03 31.17
C ASN A 10 4.57 -57.49 29.83
N LEU A 11 4.55 -56.16 29.64
CA LEU A 11 4.24 -55.51 28.36
C LEU A 11 5.52 -55.20 27.54
N ASP A 12 6.69 -55.67 27.96
CA ASP A 12 7.94 -55.55 27.20
C ASP A 12 7.88 -56.44 25.94
N ALA A 13 7.49 -55.83 24.81
CA ALA A 13 7.34 -56.50 23.52
C ALA A 13 8.67 -56.71 22.77
N TYR A 14 9.80 -56.23 23.31
CA TYR A 14 11.07 -56.25 22.60
C TYR A 14 11.90 -57.48 22.98
N PRO A 15 12.37 -58.30 22.00
CA PRO A 15 13.22 -59.44 22.28
C PRO A 15 14.56 -59.00 22.89
N LYS A 16 14.99 -59.65 23.97
CA LYS A 16 16.32 -59.44 24.56
C LYS A 16 17.33 -60.22 23.73
N ILE A 17 18.14 -59.52 22.95
CA ILE A 17 19.15 -60.11 22.08
C ILE A 17 20.47 -60.18 22.87
N ASN A 18 21.12 -61.34 22.93
CA ASN A 18 22.41 -61.49 23.61
C ASN A 18 23.51 -60.72 22.86
N GLU A 19 24.47 -60.15 23.60
CA GLU A 19 25.55 -59.33 23.02
C GLU A 19 26.47 -60.11 22.04
N ASP A 20 26.49 -61.43 22.14
CA ASP A 20 27.30 -62.33 21.29
C ASP A 20 26.86 -62.35 19.81
N PHE A 21 25.68 -61.81 19.48
CA PHE A 21 25.18 -61.76 18.10
C PHE A 21 25.56 -60.47 17.35
N TYR A 22 26.29 -59.55 17.98
CA TYR A 22 26.71 -58.29 17.35
C TYR A 22 28.17 -58.37 16.88
N SER A 23 28.41 -58.10 15.58
CA SER A 23 29.76 -57.86 15.07
C SER A 23 29.95 -56.37 14.79
N ARG A 24 30.92 -55.75 15.47
CA ARG A 24 31.25 -54.32 15.29
C ARG A 24 32.16 -54.17 14.07
N THR A 25 31.71 -53.46 13.04
CA THR A 25 32.49 -53.19 11.82
C THR A 25 32.92 -51.72 11.78
N LEU A 26 34.09 -51.44 11.19
CA LEU A 26 34.56 -50.07 10.97
C LEU A 26 33.60 -49.29 10.02
N SER A 27 33.05 -49.97 9.01
CA SER A 27 32.06 -49.39 8.09
C SER A 27 30.76 -49.03 8.81
N GLY A 28 30.24 -49.91 9.67
CA GLY A 28 29.03 -49.65 10.45
C GLY A 28 29.20 -48.48 11.43
N GLY A 29 30.39 -48.35 12.03
CA GLY A 29 30.74 -47.19 12.86
C GLY A 29 30.71 -45.87 12.09
N LEU A 30 31.30 -45.84 10.88
CA LEU A 30 31.28 -44.64 10.02
C LEU A 30 29.85 -44.28 9.57
N ILE A 31 29.07 -45.28 9.14
CA ILE A 31 27.66 -45.08 8.75
C ILE A 31 26.87 -44.52 9.93
N THR A 32 27.05 -45.06 11.14
CA THR A 32 26.36 -44.58 12.34
C THR A 32 26.68 -43.11 12.63
N ILE A 33 27.94 -42.69 12.49
CA ILE A 33 28.34 -41.28 12.69
C ILE A 33 27.65 -40.38 11.66
N VAL A 34 27.72 -40.75 10.37
CA VAL A 34 27.09 -39.98 9.29
C VAL A 34 25.58 -39.90 9.47
N SER A 35 24.94 -41.02 9.77
CA SER A 35 23.50 -41.10 9.99
C SER A 35 23.05 -40.31 11.22
N SER A 36 23.83 -40.33 12.30
CA SER A 36 23.56 -39.50 13.48
C SER A 36 23.65 -38.00 13.15
N LEU A 37 24.65 -37.59 12.37
CA LEU A 37 24.79 -36.20 11.92
C LEU A 37 23.57 -35.77 11.07
N VAL A 38 23.14 -36.62 10.13
CA VAL A 38 21.96 -36.37 9.29
C VAL A 38 20.69 -36.28 10.14
N MET A 39 20.47 -37.19 11.09
CA MET A 39 19.32 -37.14 12.00
C MET A 39 19.30 -35.83 12.79
N ILE A 40 20.44 -35.40 13.32
CA ILE A 40 20.56 -34.14 14.08
C ILE A 40 20.20 -32.94 13.19
N LEU A 41 20.74 -32.87 11.97
CA LEU A 41 20.45 -31.78 11.04
C LEU A 41 18.97 -31.72 10.66
N LEU A 42 18.36 -32.86 10.34
CA LEU A 42 16.93 -32.94 10.00
C LEU A 42 16.06 -32.59 11.21
N PHE A 43 16.43 -33.03 12.41
CA PHE A 43 15.73 -32.67 13.64
C PHE A 43 15.75 -31.16 13.88
N PHE A 44 16.91 -30.51 13.76
CA PHE A 44 17.00 -29.05 13.91
C PHE A 44 16.23 -28.30 12.82
N SER A 45 16.18 -28.85 11.61
CA SER A 45 15.35 -28.29 10.53
C SER A 45 13.85 -28.36 10.87
N GLU A 46 13.34 -29.51 11.30
CA GLU A 46 11.95 -29.67 11.72
C GLU A 46 11.64 -28.83 12.97
N LEU A 47 12.55 -28.75 13.93
CA LEU A 47 12.40 -27.92 15.11
C LEU A 47 12.30 -26.44 14.72
N ARG A 48 13.11 -25.98 13.76
CA ARG A 48 13.02 -24.61 13.25
C ARG A 48 11.68 -24.34 12.59
N LEU A 49 11.19 -25.26 11.76
CA LEU A 49 9.87 -25.15 11.11
C LEU A 49 8.72 -25.15 12.12
N TYR A 50 8.80 -25.97 13.16
CA TYR A 50 7.82 -25.98 14.25
C TYR A 50 7.81 -24.66 15.04
N LEU A 51 8.98 -24.07 15.28
CA LEU A 51 9.12 -22.82 16.02
C LEU A 51 8.78 -21.56 15.21
N HIS A 52 8.81 -21.63 13.87
CA HIS A 52 8.44 -20.49 13.01
C HIS A 52 6.99 -20.62 12.56
N ALA A 53 6.31 -19.48 12.41
CA ALA A 53 4.99 -19.43 11.79
C ALA A 53 5.11 -19.56 10.27
N VAL A 54 4.12 -20.21 9.67
CA VAL A 54 3.98 -20.31 8.21
C VAL A 54 2.69 -19.58 7.83
N THR A 55 2.77 -18.77 6.76
CA THR A 55 1.60 -18.06 6.23
C THR A 55 0.94 -18.89 5.13
N GLU A 56 -0.30 -19.34 5.36
CA GLU A 56 -1.12 -19.99 4.35
C GLU A 56 -1.86 -18.93 3.52
N THR A 57 -1.88 -19.10 2.19
CA THR A 57 -2.57 -18.19 1.27
C THR A 57 -3.78 -18.87 0.66
N GLN A 58 -4.96 -18.28 0.83
CA GLN A 58 -6.22 -18.78 0.28
C GLN A 58 -6.88 -17.72 -0.62
N LEU A 59 -7.41 -18.16 -1.77
CA LEU A 59 -8.14 -17.30 -2.71
C LEU A 59 -9.64 -17.59 -2.59
N VAL A 60 -10.42 -16.56 -2.30
CA VAL A 60 -11.87 -16.65 -2.08
C VAL A 60 -12.56 -15.56 -2.87
N VAL A 61 -13.83 -15.74 -3.24
CA VAL A 61 -14.63 -14.68 -3.88
C VAL A 61 -14.94 -13.58 -2.84
N ASP A 62 -14.80 -12.31 -3.23
CA ASP A 62 -15.23 -11.21 -2.38
C ASP A 62 -16.77 -11.07 -2.44
N THR A 63 -17.43 -11.31 -1.31
CA THR A 63 -18.88 -11.17 -1.15
C THR A 63 -19.28 -9.88 -0.41
N SER A 64 -18.31 -9.05 -0.01
CA SER A 64 -18.59 -7.79 0.66
C SER A 64 -19.32 -6.80 -0.26
N ARG A 65 -20.28 -6.06 0.28
CA ARG A 65 -21.05 -5.03 -0.44
C ARG A 65 -21.19 -3.80 0.46
N GLY A 66 -21.08 -2.61 -0.13
CA GLY A 66 -21.29 -1.35 0.59
C GLY A 66 -20.21 -1.00 1.62
N GLU A 67 -19.01 -1.57 1.48
CA GLU A 67 -17.84 -1.16 2.28
C GLU A 67 -17.21 0.11 1.71
N THR A 68 -16.44 0.82 2.52
CA THR A 68 -15.61 1.96 2.09
C THR A 68 -14.16 1.51 1.89
N LEU A 69 -13.46 2.15 0.97
CA LEU A 69 -12.05 1.96 0.69
C LEU A 69 -11.27 3.19 1.15
N ARG A 70 -10.26 2.98 1.99
CA ARG A 70 -9.34 4.04 2.40
C ARG A 70 -8.11 4.03 1.50
N ILE A 71 -7.83 5.15 0.84
CA ILE A 71 -6.66 5.34 -0.03
C ILE A 71 -5.70 6.26 0.71
N ASN A 72 -4.52 5.75 1.05
CA ASN A 72 -3.45 6.51 1.68
C ASN A 72 -2.41 6.85 0.63
N PHE A 73 -2.06 8.13 0.50
CA PHE A 73 -1.10 8.58 -0.49
C PHE A 73 -0.13 9.59 0.12
N ASP A 74 1.07 9.60 -0.43
CA ASP A 74 2.12 10.58 -0.19
C ASP A 74 2.83 10.78 -1.53
N VAL A 75 2.55 11.92 -2.18
CA VAL A 75 3.02 12.23 -3.53
C VAL A 75 3.67 13.61 -3.53
N THR A 76 4.87 13.70 -4.09
CA THR A 76 5.64 14.92 -4.23
C THR A 76 5.66 15.38 -5.69
N PHE A 77 5.33 16.65 -5.93
CA PHE A 77 5.43 17.34 -7.20
C PHE A 77 6.51 18.43 -7.10
N PRO A 78 7.72 18.23 -7.64
CA PRO A 78 8.81 19.20 -7.51
C PRO A 78 8.59 20.54 -8.24
N ALA A 79 7.72 20.55 -9.25
CA ALA A 79 7.52 21.70 -10.14
C ALA A 79 6.07 22.24 -10.13
N LEU A 80 5.25 21.81 -9.16
CA LEU A 80 3.89 22.32 -8.95
C LEU A 80 3.74 22.87 -7.54
N ALA A 81 3.28 24.12 -7.45
CA ALA A 81 3.01 24.80 -6.19
C ALA A 81 1.82 24.19 -5.43
N CYS A 82 1.83 24.28 -4.10
CA CYS A 82 0.75 23.75 -3.27
C CYS A 82 -0.58 24.50 -3.44
N SER A 83 -0.55 25.80 -3.76
CA SER A 83 -1.77 26.59 -3.97
C SER A 83 -2.52 26.23 -5.26
N ILE A 84 -1.83 25.59 -6.23
CA ILE A 84 -2.42 25.25 -7.53
C ILE A 84 -2.85 23.79 -7.61
N VAL A 85 -2.19 22.88 -6.91
CA VAL A 85 -2.50 21.44 -7.03
C VAL A 85 -3.77 21.10 -6.25
N SER A 86 -4.75 20.52 -6.95
CA SER A 86 -5.94 19.92 -6.36
C SER A 86 -5.83 18.40 -6.41
N ILE A 87 -6.58 17.77 -5.51
CA ILE A 87 -6.85 16.34 -5.52
C ILE A 87 -8.35 16.15 -5.58
N ASP A 88 -8.77 15.34 -6.54
CA ASP A 88 -10.17 15.07 -6.80
C ASP A 88 -10.36 13.57 -6.93
N ALA A 89 -11.51 13.06 -6.48
CA ALA A 89 -11.88 11.65 -6.65
C ALA A 89 -13.31 11.53 -7.17
N MET A 90 -13.52 10.59 -8.09
CA MET A 90 -14.81 10.28 -8.70
C MET A 90 -14.97 8.78 -8.86
N ASP A 91 -16.10 8.26 -8.40
CA ASP A 91 -16.45 6.85 -8.58
C ASP A 91 -17.34 6.60 -9.81
N ILE A 92 -17.55 5.33 -10.16
CA ILE A 92 -18.44 4.95 -11.28
C ILE A 92 -19.91 5.31 -11.05
N SER A 93 -20.32 5.53 -9.80
CA SER A 93 -21.67 5.96 -9.45
C SER A 93 -21.86 7.46 -9.67
N GLY A 94 -20.78 8.18 -9.99
CA GLY A 94 -20.78 9.62 -10.14
C GLY A 94 -20.77 10.35 -8.80
N GLU A 95 -20.55 9.66 -7.68
CA GLU A 95 -20.28 10.30 -6.41
C GLU A 95 -18.88 10.92 -6.47
N GLN A 96 -18.82 12.18 -6.07
CA GLN A 96 -17.62 13.00 -6.18
C GLN A 96 -17.19 13.44 -4.80
N HIS A 97 -15.92 13.17 -4.50
CA HIS A 97 -15.25 13.71 -3.32
C HIS A 97 -14.31 14.83 -3.81
N LEU A 98 -14.87 16.02 -3.98
CA LEU A 98 -14.14 17.21 -4.43
C LEU A 98 -13.44 17.88 -3.25
N ASP A 99 -12.14 18.16 -3.36
CA ASP A 99 -11.36 18.92 -2.36
C ASP A 99 -11.52 18.36 -0.93
N VAL A 100 -11.12 17.10 -0.69
CA VAL A 100 -11.24 16.43 0.61
C VAL A 100 -10.30 17.06 1.64
N ARG A 101 -10.71 18.16 2.27
CA ARG A 101 -9.82 19.00 3.10
C ARG A 101 -9.42 18.38 4.45
N HIS A 102 -10.25 17.51 5.01
CA HIS A 102 -10.13 17.17 6.44
C HIS A 102 -8.93 16.26 6.77
N ASP A 103 -8.42 15.49 5.81
CA ASP A 103 -7.34 14.51 6.00
C ASP A 103 -6.15 14.70 5.03
N ILE A 104 -6.06 15.86 4.38
CA ILE A 104 -5.02 16.15 3.37
C ILE A 104 -4.15 17.31 3.85
N ILE A 105 -2.84 17.07 3.84
CA ILE A 105 -1.84 18.04 4.28
C ILE A 105 -0.91 18.32 3.11
N LYS A 106 -0.67 19.61 2.85
CA LYS A 106 0.20 20.10 1.78
C LYS A 106 1.43 20.74 2.39
N LYS A 107 2.60 20.24 2.03
CA LYS A 107 3.91 20.78 2.42
C LYS A 107 4.52 21.49 1.22
N ARG A 108 4.75 22.80 1.36
CA ARG A 108 5.48 23.60 0.37
C ARG A 108 6.95 23.18 0.39
N LEU A 109 7.51 22.98 -0.79
CA LEU A 109 8.89 22.56 -0.98
C LEU A 109 9.67 23.65 -1.73
N ASP A 110 10.90 23.90 -1.31
CA ASP A 110 11.83 24.72 -2.08
C ASP A 110 12.29 23.98 -3.35
N SER A 111 13.04 24.68 -4.20
CA SER A 111 13.62 24.11 -5.44
C SER A 111 14.59 22.94 -5.21
N HIS A 112 15.06 22.73 -3.98
CA HIS A 112 15.95 21.65 -3.58
C HIS A 112 15.19 20.49 -2.90
N GLY A 113 13.87 20.62 -2.69
CA GLY A 113 13.02 19.63 -2.02
C GLY A 113 12.95 19.74 -0.49
N ASN A 114 13.45 20.82 0.11
CA ASN A 114 13.31 21.07 1.55
C ASN A 114 11.95 21.67 1.88
N ILE A 115 11.42 21.36 3.07
CA ILE A 115 10.11 21.85 3.50
C ILE A 115 10.23 23.31 3.94
N ILE A 116 9.46 24.19 3.31
CA ILE A 116 9.34 25.61 3.68
C ILE A 116 8.22 25.78 4.72
N GLU A 117 7.04 25.25 4.42
CA GLU A 117 5.82 25.48 5.19
C GLU A 117 4.91 24.25 5.11
N THR A 118 4.23 23.90 6.21
CA THR A 118 3.19 22.86 6.22
C THR A 118 1.84 23.53 6.42
N ARG A 119 0.94 23.42 5.44
CA ARG A 119 -0.42 23.93 5.51
C ARG A 119 -1.40 22.76 5.54
N GLN A 120 -2.37 22.84 6.46
CA GLN A 120 -3.56 22.01 6.43
C GLN A 120 -4.65 22.80 5.69
N ASP A 121 -5.25 22.23 4.65
CA ASP A 121 -6.27 22.93 3.86
C ASP A 121 -7.48 23.26 4.76
N GLY A 122 -7.86 24.54 4.86
CA GLY A 122 -9.08 24.99 5.57
C GLY A 122 -8.89 25.86 6.83
N LEU A 123 -7.66 26.21 7.24
CA LEU A 123 -7.44 27.07 8.41
C LEU A 123 -6.48 28.24 8.10
N GLY A 124 -7.03 29.45 7.98
CA GLY A 124 -6.21 30.66 7.90
C GLY A 124 -6.84 31.82 7.15
N GLY A 125 -7.98 32.35 7.61
CA GLY A 125 -8.41 33.68 7.20
C GLY A 125 -7.50 34.74 7.85
N PRO A 126 -6.95 35.73 7.12
CA PRO A 126 -6.19 36.81 7.73
C PRO A 126 -7.07 37.65 8.67
N LYS A 127 -6.46 38.24 9.70
CA LYS A 127 -7.13 39.18 10.61
C LYS A 127 -7.64 40.39 9.84
N ILE A 128 -8.91 40.70 10.07
CA ILE A 128 -9.69 41.63 9.28
C ILE A 128 -9.61 43.04 9.89
N GLU A 129 -9.06 44.00 9.16
CA GLU A 129 -9.25 45.44 9.47
C GLU A 129 -10.17 46.08 8.42
N LYS A 130 -11.43 46.36 8.82
CA LYS A 130 -12.46 47.12 8.07
C LYS A 130 -12.75 46.64 6.62
N PRO A 131 -13.28 45.43 6.43
CA PRO A 131 -13.61 44.89 5.12
C PRO A 131 -14.87 45.53 4.53
N LEU A 132 -15.02 45.46 3.20
CA LEU A 132 -16.22 45.93 2.50
C LEU A 132 -17.35 44.91 2.68
N GLN A 133 -18.51 45.35 3.15
CA GLN A 133 -19.69 44.49 3.33
C GLN A 133 -20.51 44.39 2.04
N ARG A 134 -21.35 43.36 1.94
CA ARG A 134 -22.28 43.15 0.82
C ARG A 134 -23.16 44.37 0.48
N HIS A 135 -23.51 45.18 1.47
CA HIS A 135 -24.34 46.39 1.28
C HIS A 135 -23.53 47.67 0.94
N GLY A 136 -22.21 47.58 0.72
CA GLY A 136 -21.37 48.72 0.33
C GLY A 136 -20.87 49.59 1.49
N GLY A 137 -21.07 49.17 2.74
CA GLY A 137 -20.54 49.80 3.96
C GLY A 137 -19.26 49.15 4.49
N ARG A 138 -18.53 49.82 5.39
CA ARG A 138 -17.41 49.25 6.15
C ARG A 138 -17.93 48.67 7.47
N LEU A 139 -17.30 47.60 7.97
CA LEU A 139 -17.68 46.98 9.24
C LEU A 139 -17.70 47.97 10.40
N GLU A 140 -18.87 48.18 11.01
CA GLU A 140 -19.05 48.99 12.22
C GLU A 140 -18.85 48.16 13.51
N HIS A 141 -18.69 48.83 14.65
CA HIS A 141 -18.53 48.16 15.94
C HIS A 141 -19.84 47.43 16.30
N ASN A 142 -19.83 46.08 16.26
CA ASN A 142 -20.92 45.12 16.53
C ASN A 142 -21.61 44.47 15.32
N GLU A 143 -21.11 44.66 14.09
CA GLU A 143 -21.62 43.92 12.93
C GLU A 143 -20.80 42.64 12.68
N THR A 144 -21.48 41.57 12.30
CA THR A 144 -20.84 40.34 11.79
C THR A 144 -20.46 40.56 10.34
N TYR A 145 -19.20 40.34 9.98
CA TYR A 145 -18.77 40.51 8.60
C TYR A 145 -19.49 39.52 7.67
N CYS A 146 -20.13 40.07 6.64
CA CYS A 146 -20.74 39.32 5.53
C CYS A 146 -20.22 39.88 4.20
N GLY A 147 -19.34 39.14 3.55
CA GLY A 147 -18.84 39.48 2.22
C GLY A 147 -19.80 39.06 1.09
N SER A 148 -19.71 39.75 -0.05
CA SER A 148 -20.48 39.43 -1.25
C SER A 148 -19.94 38.17 -1.94
N CYS A 149 -20.84 37.29 -2.42
CA CYS A 149 -20.47 36.18 -3.30
C CYS A 149 -20.61 36.56 -4.78
N TYR A 150 -20.70 37.85 -5.11
CA TYR A 150 -20.69 38.38 -6.49
C TYR A 150 -21.77 37.76 -7.40
N GLY A 151 -22.96 37.49 -6.86
CA GLY A 151 -24.09 36.91 -7.60
C GLY A 151 -24.11 35.38 -7.60
N ALA A 152 -23.17 34.72 -6.93
CA ALA A 152 -23.13 33.26 -6.78
C ALA A 152 -23.86 32.75 -5.52
N GLU A 153 -24.55 33.62 -4.78
CA GLU A 153 -25.36 33.24 -3.62
C GLU A 153 -26.48 32.23 -4.02
N GLU A 154 -26.76 31.24 -3.16
CA GLU A 154 -27.92 30.34 -3.32
C GLU A 154 -29.15 30.92 -2.61
N LYS A 155 -28.93 31.56 -1.46
CA LYS A 155 -29.94 32.24 -0.66
C LYS A 155 -29.54 33.68 -0.38
N ASP A 156 -30.53 34.51 -0.10
CA ASP A 156 -30.29 35.92 0.22
C ASP A 156 -29.48 36.14 1.50
N ASP A 157 -29.34 35.13 2.37
CA ASP A 157 -28.54 35.20 3.60
C ASP A 157 -27.13 34.61 3.46
N ASP A 158 -26.75 34.10 2.28
CA ASP A 158 -25.42 33.53 2.08
C ASP A 158 -24.34 34.64 2.04
N CYS A 159 -23.24 34.41 2.75
CA CYS A 159 -22.10 35.32 2.83
C CYS A 159 -20.82 34.58 2.44
N CYS A 160 -19.95 35.25 1.67
CA CYS A 160 -18.62 34.75 1.32
C CYS A 160 -17.55 35.66 1.93
N ASN A 161 -16.90 35.18 2.98
CA ASN A 161 -16.01 35.97 3.84
C ASN A 161 -14.53 35.86 3.47
N ASN A 162 -14.15 34.82 2.74
CA ASN A 162 -12.79 34.61 2.23
C ASN A 162 -12.81 34.28 0.74
N CYS A 163 -11.66 34.34 0.10
CA CYS A 163 -11.54 34.06 -1.33
C CYS A 163 -11.99 32.63 -1.67
N GLU A 164 -11.77 31.69 -0.75
CA GLU A 164 -12.14 30.29 -0.95
C GLU A 164 -13.66 30.08 -0.95
N GLU A 165 -14.39 30.75 -0.07
CA GLU A 165 -15.87 30.73 -0.03
C GLU A 165 -16.47 31.31 -1.30
N VAL A 166 -15.91 32.41 -1.84
CA VAL A 166 -16.36 32.97 -3.14
C VAL A 166 -16.14 31.95 -4.26
N ARG A 167 -14.97 31.30 -4.29
CA ARG A 167 -14.64 30.26 -5.27
C ARG A 167 -15.55 29.05 -5.16
N GLU A 168 -15.87 28.63 -3.94
CA GLU A 168 -16.82 27.54 -3.70
C GLU A 168 -18.23 27.89 -4.20
N ALA A 169 -18.71 29.12 -3.95
CA ALA A 169 -20.00 29.58 -4.46
C ALA A 169 -20.03 29.59 -5.99
N TYR A 170 -18.98 30.11 -6.63
CA TYR A 170 -18.83 30.09 -8.09
C TYR A 170 -18.83 28.66 -8.64
N ARG A 171 -18.11 27.75 -7.98
CA ARG A 171 -18.06 26.34 -8.33
C ARG A 171 -19.43 25.69 -8.27
N LYS A 172 -20.24 25.96 -7.23
CA LYS A 172 -21.61 25.43 -7.13
C LYS A 172 -22.50 25.90 -8.29
N LYS A 173 -22.29 27.13 -8.79
CA LYS A 173 -22.97 27.67 -9.97
C LYS A 173 -22.35 27.21 -11.31
N GLY A 174 -21.21 26.51 -11.27
CA GLY A 174 -20.46 26.09 -12.46
C GLY A 174 -19.78 27.26 -13.20
N TRP A 175 -19.43 28.33 -12.48
CA TRP A 175 -18.74 29.51 -13.00
C TRP A 175 -17.23 29.41 -12.74
N ALA A 176 -16.42 29.79 -13.75
CA ALA A 176 -14.97 29.92 -13.60
C ALA A 176 -14.61 31.29 -13.00
N LEU A 177 -13.51 31.35 -12.26
CA LEU A 177 -12.99 32.59 -11.69
C LEU A 177 -12.16 33.34 -12.74
N SER A 178 -12.83 34.10 -13.60
CA SER A 178 -12.19 34.79 -14.72
C SER A 178 -11.21 35.89 -14.33
N ASN A 179 -11.46 36.63 -13.25
CA ASN A 179 -10.55 37.67 -12.76
C ASN A 179 -10.55 37.81 -11.24
N PRO A 180 -9.60 37.17 -10.53
CA PRO A 180 -9.50 37.24 -9.07
C PRO A 180 -9.26 38.65 -8.51
N ASP A 181 -8.70 39.59 -9.31
CA ASP A 181 -8.43 40.97 -8.86
C ASP A 181 -9.70 41.81 -8.66
N MET A 182 -10.81 41.40 -9.27
CA MET A 182 -12.12 42.05 -9.12
C MET A 182 -12.83 41.64 -7.82
N ILE A 183 -12.30 40.63 -7.13
CA ILE A 183 -12.88 40.07 -5.91
C ILE A 183 -12.09 40.59 -4.71
N ASP A 184 -12.74 41.38 -3.85
CA ASP A 184 -12.13 42.04 -2.70
C ASP A 184 -11.48 41.03 -1.76
N GLN A 185 -12.17 39.92 -1.48
CA GLN A 185 -11.69 38.84 -0.63
C GLN A 185 -10.38 38.24 -1.17
N CYS A 186 -10.29 37.99 -2.48
CA CYS A 186 -9.11 37.42 -3.14
C CYS A 186 -7.96 38.41 -3.22
N LYS A 187 -8.25 39.68 -3.49
CA LYS A 187 -7.26 40.76 -3.52
C LYS A 187 -6.67 41.03 -2.14
N ARG A 188 -7.51 41.11 -1.10
CA ARG A 188 -7.11 41.31 0.31
C ARG A 188 -6.24 40.16 0.81
N GLU A 189 -6.58 38.93 0.45
CA GLU A 189 -5.84 37.73 0.85
C GLU A 189 -4.56 37.51 0.05
N GLY A 190 -4.30 38.37 -0.94
CA GLY A 190 -3.12 38.29 -1.80
C GLY A 190 -3.07 36.98 -2.58
N PHE A 191 -4.21 36.44 -3.02
CA PHE A 191 -4.28 35.12 -3.64
C PHE A 191 -3.33 34.98 -4.85
N LEU A 192 -3.36 35.96 -5.77
CA LEU A 192 -2.46 35.99 -6.93
C LEU A 192 -1.00 36.23 -6.53
N GLN A 193 -0.76 36.99 -5.48
CA GLN A 193 0.58 37.26 -4.96
C GLN A 193 1.20 35.97 -4.37
N LYS A 194 0.42 35.19 -3.62
CA LYS A 194 0.83 33.88 -3.10
C LYS A 194 1.21 32.91 -4.20
N ILE A 195 0.42 32.85 -5.28
CA ILE A 195 0.72 31.99 -6.43
C ILE A 195 2.05 32.39 -7.09
N LYS A 196 2.32 33.70 -7.21
CA LYS A 196 3.58 34.22 -7.76
C LYS A 196 4.77 33.95 -6.84
N GLU A 197 4.57 34.06 -5.51
CA GLU A 197 5.61 33.75 -4.53
C GLU A 197 5.96 32.26 -4.48
N GLU A 198 4.97 31.40 -4.73
CA GLU A 198 5.16 29.95 -4.84
C GLU A 198 5.67 29.52 -6.23
N GLU A 199 6.00 30.45 -7.13
CA GLU A 199 6.50 30.11 -8.45
C GLU A 199 7.91 29.50 -8.37
N GLY A 200 8.06 28.29 -8.92
CA GLY A 200 9.31 27.52 -8.85
C GLY A 200 9.44 26.67 -7.58
N GLU A 201 8.42 26.70 -6.71
CA GLU A 201 8.29 25.77 -5.58
C GLU A 201 7.64 24.44 -6.00
N GLY A 202 7.87 23.43 -5.18
CA GLY A 202 7.19 22.15 -5.25
C GLY A 202 6.14 21.97 -4.14
N CYS A 203 5.40 20.87 -4.23
CA CYS A 203 4.43 20.49 -3.22
C CYS A 203 4.51 19.00 -2.90
N ASN A 204 4.58 18.67 -1.62
CA ASN A 204 4.31 17.32 -1.14
C ASN A 204 2.89 17.27 -0.56
N ILE A 205 2.08 16.35 -1.08
CA ILE A 205 0.69 16.14 -0.69
C ILE A 205 0.61 14.75 -0.06
N TYR A 206 0.25 14.69 1.21
CA TYR A 206 0.05 13.42 1.89
C TYR A 206 -1.25 13.46 2.69
N GLY A 207 -1.91 12.31 2.78
CA GLY A 207 -3.20 12.22 3.43
C GLY A 207 -3.91 10.90 3.17
N SER A 208 -5.19 10.87 3.52
CA SER A 208 -6.05 9.74 3.18
C SER A 208 -7.40 10.18 2.61
N LEU A 209 -7.87 9.45 1.61
CA LEU A 209 -9.21 9.58 1.04
C LEU A 209 -10.05 8.38 1.47
N VAL A 210 -11.29 8.61 1.90
CA VAL A 210 -12.27 7.54 2.14
C VAL A 210 -13.29 7.62 1.01
N VAL A 211 -13.35 6.58 0.19
CA VAL A 211 -14.24 6.49 -0.97
C VAL A 211 -15.09 5.22 -0.89
N ASN A 212 -16.13 5.12 -1.69
CA ASN A 212 -16.87 3.87 -1.83
C ASN A 212 -15.96 2.77 -2.40
N LYS A 213 -16.14 1.53 -1.93
CA LYS A 213 -15.45 0.35 -2.45
C LYS A 213 -16.08 -0.10 -3.78
N VAL A 214 -15.96 0.74 -4.80
CA VAL A 214 -16.34 0.52 -6.19
C VAL A 214 -15.20 0.99 -7.10
N ALA A 215 -15.24 0.66 -8.39
CA ALA A 215 -14.28 1.22 -9.34
C ALA A 215 -14.38 2.75 -9.37
N GLY A 216 -13.26 3.42 -9.57
CA GLY A 216 -13.20 4.88 -9.56
C GLY A 216 -11.85 5.41 -10.01
N ASN A 217 -11.68 6.71 -9.84
CA ASN A 217 -10.41 7.36 -10.10
C ASN A 217 -10.19 8.50 -9.11
N PHE A 218 -8.92 8.75 -8.79
CA PHE A 218 -8.50 9.97 -8.14
C PHE A 218 -7.33 10.57 -8.91
N HIS A 219 -7.22 11.88 -8.93
CA HIS A 219 -6.19 12.55 -9.71
C HIS A 219 -5.68 13.82 -9.05
N PHE A 220 -4.44 14.14 -9.39
CA PHE A 220 -3.78 15.38 -9.03
C PHE A 220 -3.64 16.23 -10.29
N ALA A 221 -4.24 17.41 -10.28
CA ALA A 221 -4.21 18.31 -11.42
C ALA A 221 -4.01 19.77 -10.95
N PRO A 222 -3.41 20.62 -11.80
CA PRO A 222 -3.35 22.04 -11.53
C PRO A 222 -4.74 22.66 -11.69
N GLY A 223 -5.05 23.61 -10.80
CA GLY A 223 -6.33 24.29 -10.71
C GLY A 223 -7.40 23.53 -9.98
N LYS A 224 -8.31 24.27 -9.34
CA LYS A 224 -9.46 23.66 -8.67
C LYS A 224 -10.46 23.17 -9.72
N SER A 225 -10.95 21.95 -9.53
CA SER A 225 -11.99 21.34 -10.33
C SER A 225 -13.35 21.99 -10.02
N PHE A 226 -14.14 22.21 -11.07
CA PHE A 226 -15.56 22.55 -10.98
C PHE A 226 -16.34 21.82 -12.07
N HIS A 227 -17.63 21.63 -11.83
CA HIS A 227 -18.48 20.90 -12.74
C HIS A 227 -19.22 21.88 -13.66
N HIS A 228 -19.14 21.64 -14.97
CA HIS A 228 -19.97 22.33 -15.95
C HIS A 228 -20.53 21.30 -16.94
N ALA A 229 -21.86 21.18 -16.97
CA ALA A 229 -22.59 20.35 -17.94
C ALA A 229 -22.17 18.86 -18.02
N GLY A 230 -21.83 18.21 -16.91
CA GLY A 230 -21.49 16.77 -16.88
C GLY A 230 -20.00 16.45 -17.01
N VAL A 231 -19.15 17.49 -17.11
CA VAL A 231 -17.69 17.35 -17.29
C VAL A 231 -16.96 18.07 -16.16
N ILE A 232 -15.87 17.45 -15.67
CA ILE A 232 -14.94 18.08 -14.75
C ILE A 232 -14.07 19.07 -15.53
N VAL A 233 -14.19 20.35 -15.22
CA VAL A 233 -13.39 21.44 -15.77
C VAL A 233 -12.45 21.92 -14.68
N HIS A 234 -11.16 22.08 -14.97
CA HIS A 234 -10.25 22.73 -14.04
C HIS A 234 -10.14 24.20 -14.41
N ASP A 235 -10.26 25.08 -13.40
CA ASP A 235 -10.08 26.51 -13.58
C ASP A 235 -8.60 26.85 -13.75
N LEU A 236 -8.07 26.59 -14.95
CA LEU A 236 -6.68 26.87 -15.31
C LEU A 236 -6.48 28.34 -15.71
N MET A 237 -7.57 29.06 -15.99
CA MET A 237 -7.55 30.42 -16.53
C MET A 237 -7.01 31.44 -15.51
N ALA A 238 -7.20 31.18 -14.21
CA ALA A 238 -6.69 32.04 -13.15
C ALA A 238 -5.15 32.09 -13.05
N PHE A 239 -4.42 31.13 -13.63
CA PHE A 239 -2.98 30.97 -13.39
C PHE A 239 -2.06 31.57 -14.45
N GLN A 240 -2.60 32.06 -15.58
CA GLN A 240 -1.85 32.72 -16.66
C GLN A 240 -0.57 31.98 -17.11
N LYS A 241 -0.51 30.66 -16.93
CA LYS A 241 0.67 29.83 -17.22
C LYS A 241 0.38 28.93 -18.41
N GLU A 242 1.24 29.01 -19.42
CA GLU A 242 1.08 28.25 -20.68
C GLU A 242 1.45 26.77 -20.55
N SER A 243 2.22 26.42 -19.51
CA SER A 243 2.69 25.05 -19.29
C SER A 243 2.82 24.64 -17.83
N PHE A 244 2.40 23.41 -17.54
CA PHE A 244 2.57 22.73 -16.26
C PHE A 244 3.48 21.52 -16.41
N ASN A 245 4.46 21.40 -15.52
CA ASN A 245 5.32 20.23 -15.44
C ASN A 245 4.74 19.28 -14.38
N ILE A 246 4.31 18.10 -14.82
CA ILE A 246 3.69 17.08 -13.97
C ILE A 246 4.69 16.05 -13.43
N THR A 247 5.98 16.37 -13.44
CA THR A 247 7.03 15.56 -12.79
C THR A 247 6.64 15.31 -11.35
N HIS A 248 6.71 14.04 -10.93
CA HIS A 248 6.21 13.62 -9.64
C HIS A 248 6.96 12.42 -9.09
N LYS A 249 6.90 12.26 -7.77
CA LYS A 249 7.44 11.16 -7.01
C LYS A 249 6.36 10.62 -6.08
N ILE A 250 6.05 9.34 -6.19
CA ILE A 250 5.14 8.65 -5.29
C ILE A 250 6.00 8.13 -4.14
N ASN A 251 5.92 8.77 -2.98
CA ASN A 251 6.63 8.32 -1.79
C ASN A 251 5.94 7.08 -1.21
N ARG A 252 4.60 7.11 -1.16
CA ARG A 252 3.79 5.99 -0.69
C ARG A 252 2.41 5.99 -1.33
N LEU A 253 1.92 4.83 -1.74
CA LEU A 253 0.52 4.63 -2.11
C LEU A 253 0.02 3.29 -1.57
N ALA A 254 -1.04 3.33 -0.76
CA ALA A 254 -1.62 2.14 -0.15
C ALA A 254 -3.15 2.19 -0.11
N PHE A 255 -3.78 1.02 -0.21
CA PHE A 255 -5.23 0.86 -0.15
C PHE A 255 -5.60 0.08 1.12
N GLY A 256 -6.00 0.81 2.17
CA GLY A 256 -6.26 0.26 3.50
C GLY A 256 -5.02 0.29 4.40
N ASP A 257 -5.04 -0.53 5.45
CA ASP A 257 -4.02 -0.53 6.49
C ASP A 257 -2.80 -1.38 6.11
N TYR A 258 -1.64 -1.09 6.72
CA TYR A 258 -0.45 -1.90 6.52
C TYR A 258 -0.59 -3.29 7.16
N TYR A 259 -0.06 -4.32 6.51
CA TYR A 259 0.10 -5.65 7.10
C TYR A 259 1.51 -6.21 6.79
N PRO A 260 2.06 -7.09 7.63
CA PRO A 260 3.42 -7.63 7.44
C PRO A 260 3.58 -8.32 6.08
N GLY A 261 4.66 -8.02 5.37
CA GLY A 261 4.99 -8.62 4.07
C GLY A 261 4.34 -7.96 2.85
N VAL A 262 3.49 -6.94 3.03
CA VAL A 262 2.95 -6.16 1.90
C VAL A 262 4.05 -5.36 1.20
N VAL A 263 4.06 -5.41 -0.13
CA VAL A 263 4.94 -4.59 -0.97
C VAL A 263 4.06 -3.87 -1.99
N ASN A 264 4.01 -2.54 -1.93
CA ASN A 264 3.25 -1.74 -2.91
C ASN A 264 4.16 -1.42 -4.10
N PRO A 265 3.72 -1.61 -5.35
CA PRO A 265 4.57 -1.44 -6.53
C PRO A 265 4.93 0.02 -6.83
N LEU A 266 4.19 1.00 -6.28
CA LEU A 266 4.42 2.43 -6.52
C LEU A 266 5.18 3.16 -5.40
N ASP A 267 5.56 2.45 -4.33
CA ASP A 267 6.29 3.08 -3.22
C ASP A 267 7.72 3.46 -3.66
N GLY A 268 8.05 4.76 -3.61
CA GLY A 268 9.36 5.30 -3.97
C GLY A 268 9.59 5.56 -5.46
N VAL A 269 8.58 5.40 -6.32
CA VAL A 269 8.69 5.58 -7.78
C VAL A 269 8.73 7.07 -8.14
N GLN A 270 9.58 7.45 -9.09
CA GLN A 270 9.72 8.83 -9.58
C GLN A 270 9.68 8.89 -11.11
N TRP A 271 8.95 9.88 -11.63
CA TRP A 271 8.83 10.15 -13.06
C TRP A 271 9.16 11.60 -13.37
N THR A 272 10.05 11.79 -14.33
CA THR A 272 10.43 13.11 -14.87
C THR A 272 9.85 13.24 -16.27
N HIS A 273 9.22 14.37 -16.54
CA HIS A 273 8.56 14.63 -17.83
C HIS A 273 9.21 15.81 -18.54
N ASP A 274 9.68 15.57 -19.77
CA ASP A 274 10.28 16.60 -20.62
C ASP A 274 9.22 17.43 -21.36
N THR A 275 8.04 16.85 -21.60
CA THR A 275 6.94 17.54 -22.29
C THR A 275 6.03 18.24 -21.28
N PRO A 276 5.81 19.56 -21.43
CA PRO A 276 4.83 20.25 -20.61
C PRO A 276 3.41 19.79 -20.96
N ASN A 277 2.51 19.91 -19.99
CA ASN A 277 1.08 19.64 -20.13
C ASN A 277 0.71 18.17 -20.45
N GLY A 278 1.56 17.21 -20.08
CA GLY A 278 1.24 15.78 -20.19
C GLY A 278 0.18 15.30 -19.20
N MET A 279 -0.44 14.17 -19.52
CA MET A 279 -1.31 13.40 -18.63
C MET A 279 -0.66 12.06 -18.34
N TYR A 280 -0.33 11.80 -17.08
CA TYR A 280 0.19 10.51 -16.64
C TYR A 280 -0.92 9.70 -15.99
N GLN A 281 -1.12 8.45 -16.43
CA GLN A 281 -2.23 7.61 -16.02
C GLN A 281 -1.71 6.29 -15.43
N TYR A 282 -2.11 6.01 -14.20
CA TYR A 282 -1.93 4.74 -13.51
C TYR A 282 -3.24 3.95 -13.54
N PHE A 283 -3.19 2.72 -14.01
CA PHE A 283 -4.29 1.77 -13.98
C PHE A 283 -3.99 0.72 -12.90
N LEU A 284 -4.71 0.81 -11.79
CA LEU A 284 -4.54 0.01 -10.59
C LEU A 284 -5.61 -1.08 -10.53
N LYS A 285 -5.19 -2.33 -10.39
CA LYS A 285 -6.11 -3.45 -10.09
C LYS A 285 -5.98 -3.81 -8.62
N VAL A 286 -6.96 -3.39 -7.82
CA VAL A 286 -6.98 -3.52 -6.36
C VAL A 286 -7.59 -4.85 -5.97
N VAL A 287 -6.88 -5.63 -5.15
CA VAL A 287 -7.25 -6.97 -4.69
C VAL A 287 -7.49 -6.95 -3.18
N PRO A 288 -8.73 -7.13 -2.71
CA PRO A 288 -9.05 -7.22 -1.29
C PRO A 288 -8.21 -8.30 -0.60
N THR A 289 -7.61 -7.97 0.53
CA THR A 289 -6.68 -8.83 1.26
C THR A 289 -7.01 -8.84 2.75
N VAL A 290 -7.13 -10.02 3.33
CA VAL A 290 -7.33 -10.20 4.78
C VAL A 290 -6.11 -10.91 5.32
N TYR A 291 -5.45 -10.31 6.31
CA TYR A 291 -4.33 -10.91 7.01
C TYR A 291 -4.76 -11.27 8.43
N THR A 292 -4.50 -12.49 8.87
CA THR A 292 -4.80 -12.98 10.22
C THR A 292 -3.50 -13.40 10.89
N ASP A 293 -3.16 -12.76 12.00
CA ASP A 293 -1.97 -13.10 12.78
C ASP A 293 -2.17 -14.37 13.64
N LEU A 294 -1.11 -14.79 14.32
CA LEU A 294 -1.12 -15.94 15.24
C LEU A 294 -2.07 -15.76 16.45
N HIS A 295 -2.40 -14.52 16.83
CA HIS A 295 -3.29 -14.20 17.95
C HIS A 295 -4.76 -14.13 17.52
N GLY A 296 -5.05 -14.26 16.22
CA GLY A 296 -6.39 -14.13 15.65
C GLY A 296 -6.81 -12.68 15.35
N HIS A 297 -5.91 -11.70 15.43
CA HIS A 297 -6.15 -10.35 14.95
C HIS A 297 -6.22 -10.35 13.42
N THR A 298 -7.38 -9.97 12.90
CA THR A 298 -7.60 -9.80 11.46
C THR A 298 -7.40 -8.35 11.03
N ILE A 299 -6.55 -8.12 10.03
CA ILE A 299 -6.34 -6.83 9.36
C ILE A 299 -6.99 -6.93 7.97
N ARG A 300 -7.86 -5.99 7.63
CA ARG A 300 -8.47 -5.88 6.30
C ARG A 300 -7.77 -4.78 5.53
N SER A 301 -7.14 -5.16 4.42
CA SER A 301 -6.39 -4.27 3.56
C SER A 301 -6.55 -4.67 2.10
N ASN A 302 -5.77 -4.08 1.21
CA ASN A 302 -5.78 -4.42 -0.20
C ASN A 302 -4.36 -4.42 -0.75
N GLN A 303 -4.14 -5.27 -1.75
CA GLN A 303 -2.97 -5.23 -2.62
C GLN A 303 -3.37 -4.59 -3.93
N PHE A 304 -2.41 -4.17 -4.74
CA PHE A 304 -2.71 -3.74 -6.09
C PHE A 304 -1.56 -4.04 -7.06
N SER A 305 -1.92 -4.26 -8.32
CA SER A 305 -0.99 -4.22 -9.44
C SER A 305 -1.19 -2.93 -10.23
N VAL A 306 -0.16 -2.48 -10.93
CA VAL A 306 -0.17 -1.22 -11.68
C VAL A 306 0.24 -1.42 -13.13
N THR A 307 -0.43 -0.70 -14.03
CA THR A 307 -0.01 -0.44 -15.41
C THR A 307 0.03 1.05 -15.62
N GLU A 308 1.02 1.53 -16.36
CA GLU A 308 1.29 2.97 -16.54
C GLU A 308 1.10 3.38 -18.00
N HIS A 309 0.61 4.59 -18.22
CA HIS A 309 0.42 5.15 -19.55
C HIS A 309 0.59 6.66 -19.54
N PHE A 310 1.43 7.19 -20.41
CA PHE A 310 1.65 8.62 -20.57
C PHE A 310 1.04 9.12 -21.88
N LYS A 311 0.26 10.20 -21.81
CA LYS A 311 -0.24 10.94 -22.97
C LYS A 311 0.40 12.32 -22.99
N SER A 312 1.16 12.62 -24.05
CA SER A 312 1.64 13.97 -24.29
C SER A 312 0.53 14.85 -24.84
N ALA A 313 0.56 16.15 -24.50
CA ALA A 313 -0.28 17.13 -25.16
C ALA A 313 0.25 17.37 -26.59
N SER A 314 -0.40 16.77 -27.58
CA SER A 314 -0.12 17.06 -28.99
C SER A 314 -0.70 18.42 -29.39
N ALA A 315 0.10 19.22 -30.10
CA ALA A 315 -0.32 20.52 -30.62
C ALA A 315 -1.59 20.37 -31.48
N GLY A 316 -2.73 20.85 -30.99
CA GLY A 316 -4.02 20.83 -31.67
C GLY A 316 -5.16 20.11 -30.93
N GLN A 317 -4.86 19.31 -29.90
CA GLN A 317 -5.88 18.70 -29.03
C GLN A 317 -5.99 19.48 -27.72
N PHE A 318 -6.91 20.45 -27.69
CA PHE A 318 -7.28 21.26 -26.50
C PHE A 318 -7.93 20.45 -25.35
N SER A 319 -7.88 19.11 -25.35
CA SER A 319 -8.78 18.29 -24.51
C SER A 319 -8.11 17.41 -23.45
N SER A 320 -6.79 17.38 -23.29
CA SER A 320 -6.17 16.61 -22.20
C SER A 320 -5.79 17.51 -21.05
N LEU A 321 -6.53 17.41 -19.95
CA LEU A 321 -6.19 18.03 -18.68
C LEU A 321 -4.83 17.51 -18.20
N PRO A 322 -3.81 18.38 -18.00
CA PRO A 322 -2.54 17.92 -17.49
C PRO A 322 -2.68 17.49 -16.03
N GLY A 323 -2.05 16.38 -15.68
CA GLY A 323 -2.12 15.86 -14.32
C GLY A 323 -1.70 14.40 -14.21
N VAL A 324 -1.77 13.89 -12.98
CA VAL A 324 -1.46 12.51 -12.62
C VAL A 324 -2.73 11.84 -12.15
N PHE A 325 -3.18 10.82 -12.89
CA PHE A 325 -4.46 10.16 -12.70
C PHE A 325 -4.25 8.71 -12.24
N PHE A 326 -5.00 8.29 -11.23
CA PHE A 326 -5.02 6.94 -10.72
C PHE A 326 -6.41 6.35 -10.90
N TYR A 327 -6.57 5.55 -11.94
CA TYR A 327 -7.77 4.75 -12.18
C TYR A 327 -7.63 3.45 -11.41
N TYR A 328 -8.59 3.12 -10.56
CA TYR A 328 -8.56 1.88 -9.80
C TYR A 328 -9.82 1.06 -10.03
N ASP A 329 -9.65 -0.24 -10.17
CA ASP A 329 -10.71 -1.21 -10.30
C ASP A 329 -10.52 -2.35 -9.30
N LEU A 330 -11.61 -2.87 -8.76
CA LEU A 330 -11.58 -3.91 -7.73
C LEU A 330 -11.61 -5.30 -8.36
N SER A 331 -10.83 -6.21 -7.80
CA SER A 331 -10.87 -7.62 -8.17
C SER A 331 -12.05 -8.31 -7.48
N PRO A 332 -12.79 -9.19 -8.19
CA PRO A 332 -13.82 -10.02 -7.56
C PRO A 332 -13.22 -11.13 -6.66
N ILE A 333 -11.89 -11.27 -6.64
CA ILE A 333 -11.15 -12.24 -5.84
C ILE A 333 -10.53 -11.54 -4.64
N LYS A 334 -10.64 -12.17 -3.48
CA LYS A 334 -10.06 -11.77 -2.20
C LYS A 334 -8.97 -12.78 -1.80
N VAL A 335 -7.84 -12.26 -1.34
CA VAL A 335 -6.73 -13.07 -0.80
C VAL A 335 -6.84 -13.10 0.72
N THR A 336 -6.72 -14.29 1.32
CA THR A 336 -6.66 -14.44 2.77
C THR A 336 -5.31 -15.03 3.15
N PHE A 337 -4.54 -14.29 3.93
CA PHE A 337 -3.29 -14.74 4.55
C PHE A 337 -3.58 -15.13 5.99
N LYS A 338 -3.21 -16.34 6.38
CA LYS A 338 -3.38 -16.83 7.75
C LYS A 338 -2.06 -17.35 8.27
N GLU A 339 -1.57 -16.77 9.36
CA GLU A 339 -0.40 -17.28 10.06
C GLU A 339 -0.81 -18.41 10.99
N GLU A 340 -0.19 -19.58 10.81
CA GLU A 340 -0.41 -20.72 11.68
C GLU A 340 0.92 -21.38 12.07
N HIS A 341 0.91 -22.03 13.23
CA HIS A 341 1.98 -22.93 13.64
C HIS A 341 1.64 -24.36 13.26
N VAL A 342 2.68 -25.12 12.91
CA VAL A 342 2.56 -26.56 12.72
C VAL A 342 2.12 -27.20 14.04
N SER A 343 1.11 -28.08 13.97
CA SER A 343 0.64 -28.77 15.17
C SER A 343 1.75 -29.62 15.82
N PHE A 344 1.74 -29.71 17.14
CA PHE A 344 2.73 -30.51 17.88
C PHE A 344 2.74 -31.98 17.45
N LEU A 345 1.58 -32.55 17.14
CA LEU A 345 1.48 -33.93 16.68
C LEU A 345 2.15 -34.13 15.31
N HIS A 346 2.01 -33.16 14.41
CA HIS A 346 2.67 -33.20 13.12
C HIS A 346 4.21 -33.14 13.25
N PHE A 347 4.71 -32.28 14.15
CA PHE A 347 6.15 -32.27 14.49
C PHE A 347 6.61 -33.62 15.06
N LEU A 348 5.88 -34.19 16.03
CA LEU A 348 6.24 -35.47 16.63
C LEU A 348 6.27 -36.61 15.62
N THR A 349 5.27 -36.69 14.73
CA THR A 349 5.24 -37.69 13.67
C THR A 349 6.42 -37.54 12.71
N ASN A 350 6.81 -36.32 12.37
CA ASN A 350 7.99 -36.06 11.53
C ASN A 350 9.28 -36.49 12.20
N VAL A 351 9.46 -36.23 13.50
CA VAL A 351 10.64 -36.68 14.26
C VAL A 351 10.72 -38.22 14.27
N CYS A 352 9.61 -38.91 14.52
CA CYS A 352 9.56 -40.38 14.45
C CYS A 352 9.90 -40.89 13.04
N ALA A 353 9.41 -40.22 12.00
CA ALA A 353 9.71 -40.56 10.61
C ALA A 353 11.19 -40.36 10.26
N ILE A 354 11.84 -39.29 10.76
CA ILE A 354 13.28 -39.05 10.58
C ILE A 354 14.10 -40.17 11.22
N VAL A 355 13.83 -40.50 12.48
CA VAL A 355 14.56 -41.55 13.20
C VAL A 355 14.39 -42.91 12.52
N GLY A 356 13.14 -43.29 12.21
CA GLY A 356 12.83 -44.57 11.55
C GLY A 356 13.37 -44.64 10.11
N GLY A 357 13.21 -43.56 9.34
CA GLY A 357 13.66 -43.47 7.96
C GLY A 357 15.18 -43.53 7.82
N VAL A 358 15.92 -42.76 8.63
CA VAL A 358 17.38 -42.79 8.57
C VAL A 358 17.92 -44.14 9.08
N PHE A 359 17.33 -44.73 10.13
CA PHE A 359 17.76 -46.04 10.63
C PHE A 359 17.58 -47.16 9.60
N THR A 360 16.42 -47.20 8.92
CA THR A 360 16.13 -48.20 7.87
C THR A 360 17.07 -48.05 6.67
N VAL A 361 17.27 -46.84 6.16
CA VAL A 361 18.19 -46.57 5.05
C VAL A 361 19.63 -46.93 5.43
N SER A 362 20.08 -46.57 6.63
CA SER A 362 21.43 -46.90 7.11
C SER A 362 21.66 -48.41 7.20
N GLY A 363 20.67 -49.17 7.68
CA GLY A 363 20.74 -50.63 7.76
C GLY A 363 20.80 -51.29 6.37
N ILE A 364 20.08 -50.75 5.39
CA ILE A 364 20.16 -51.23 3.99
C ILE A 364 21.57 -50.98 3.43
N VAL A 365 22.12 -49.77 3.62
CA VAL A 365 23.45 -49.41 3.14
C VAL A 365 24.54 -50.27 3.81
N ASP A 366 24.47 -50.46 5.13
CA ASP A 366 25.43 -51.30 5.85
C ASP A 366 25.36 -52.75 5.37
N SER A 367 24.16 -53.31 5.17
CA SER A 367 23.99 -54.66 4.63
C SER A 367 24.60 -54.80 3.23
N PHE A 368 24.39 -53.83 2.34
CA PHE A 368 25.00 -53.83 1.01
C PHE A 368 26.53 -53.77 1.07
N ILE A 369 27.09 -52.90 1.91
CA ILE A 369 28.56 -52.77 2.08
C ILE A 369 29.15 -54.04 2.68
N TYR A 370 28.53 -54.61 3.71
CA TYR A 370 29.01 -55.83 4.37
C TYR A 370 29.02 -57.03 3.41
N HIS A 371 27.91 -57.27 2.69
CA HIS A 371 27.84 -58.35 1.71
C HIS A 371 28.77 -58.12 0.52
N GLY A 372 28.92 -56.86 0.07
CA GLY A 372 29.86 -56.47 -0.98
C GLY A 372 31.31 -56.76 -0.59
N GLN A 373 31.74 -56.32 0.61
CA GLN A 373 33.08 -56.59 1.13
C GLN A 373 33.35 -58.10 1.27
N LYS A 374 32.39 -58.86 1.80
CA LYS A 374 32.50 -60.32 1.95
C LYS A 374 32.59 -61.02 0.59
N ALA A 375 31.82 -60.59 -0.40
CA ALA A 375 31.86 -61.13 -1.76
C ALA A 375 33.18 -60.82 -2.48
N ILE A 376 33.70 -59.60 -2.32
CA ILE A 376 34.99 -59.18 -2.88
C ILE A 376 36.13 -59.97 -2.24
N LYS A 377 36.16 -60.07 -0.91
CA LYS A 377 37.19 -60.84 -0.18
C LYS A 377 37.19 -62.31 -0.59
N LYS A 378 36.01 -62.92 -0.72
CA LYS A 378 35.86 -64.30 -1.23
C LYS A 378 36.37 -64.45 -2.66
N LYS A 379 36.12 -63.46 -3.55
CA LYS A 379 36.64 -63.49 -4.93
C LYS A 379 38.16 -63.31 -4.99
N MET A 380 38.75 -62.49 -4.10
CA MET A 380 40.20 -62.36 -3.96
C MET A 380 40.84 -63.67 -3.49
N GLU A 381 40.27 -64.34 -2.49
CA GLU A 381 40.78 -65.61 -1.96
C GLU A 381 40.76 -66.75 -3.00
N ILE A 382 39.84 -66.70 -3.98
CA ILE A 382 39.74 -67.68 -5.07
C ILE A 382 40.58 -67.28 -6.30
N GLY A 383 41.35 -66.18 -6.23
CA GLY A 383 42.24 -65.74 -7.32
C GLY A 383 41.53 -65.24 -8.58
N LYS A 384 40.24 -64.88 -8.49
CA LYS A 384 39.42 -64.38 -9.62
C LYS A 384 39.41 -62.85 -9.75
N PHE A 385 40.27 -62.16 -9.02
CA PHE A 385 40.53 -60.73 -9.19
C PHE A 385 41.82 -60.58 -10.02
N ASN A 386 41.67 -60.69 -11.34
CA ASN A 386 42.60 -60.13 -12.33
C ASN A 386 41.85 -59.07 -13.12
#